data_AF-X0SRK5-F1
#
_entry.id   AF-X0SRK5-F1
#
_cell.length_a   1.000
_cell.length_b   1.000
_cell.length_c   1.000
_cell.angle_alpha   90.00
_cell.angle_beta   90.00
_cell.angle_gamma   90.00
#
_symmetry.space_group_name_H-M   'P 1'
#
loop_
_entity.id
_entity.type
_entity.pdbx_description
1 polymer ?
#
loop_
_entity_poly.entity_id
_entity_poly.type
_entity_poly.pdbx_seq_one_letter_code
_entity_poly.pdbx_strand_id
1 'polypeptide(L)'
;EYITLTAVKDGKPFELFTAEEVIHFRDVKGLIWLDYWLLLGTLIYALAYAGVSLFWQRRRYWHRLAWGVVGGSSITLILMLALGSGILLGFDQLFLQFHLLLFSNEFWSAEGYMLLLFRPDFFYDAAKFCAGITVGLAIILGGVGGGYLKRSKN
;
A
#
# COMPACT_ATOMS: atom_id res chain seq x y z
N GLU A 1 16.32 -11.65 -6.54
CA GLU A 1 16.18 -12.62 -7.66
C GLU A 1 15.86 -11.86 -8.94
N TYR A 2 16.66 -12.05 -9.99
CA TYR A 2 16.44 -11.42 -11.30
C TYR A 2 15.44 -12.24 -12.10
N ILE A 3 14.55 -11.58 -12.85
CA ILE A 3 13.62 -12.27 -13.76
C ILE A 3 14.27 -12.30 -15.14
N THR A 4 14.51 -13.49 -15.68
CA THR A 4 14.87 -13.67 -17.09
C THR A 4 13.64 -14.21 -17.82
N LEU A 5 12.94 -13.36 -18.57
CA LEU A 5 11.85 -13.78 -19.46
C LEU A 5 12.35 -13.79 -20.89
N THR A 6 12.41 -14.99 -21.48
CA THR A 6 12.73 -15.17 -22.89
C THR A 6 11.44 -15.34 -23.67
N ALA A 7 11.16 -14.43 -24.59
CA ALA A 7 10.03 -14.53 -25.51
C ALA A 7 10.54 -14.93 -26.90
N VAL A 8 9.71 -15.58 -27.71
CA VAL A 8 10.04 -15.89 -29.11
C VAL A 8 9.31 -14.90 -30.00
N LYS A 9 10.07 -14.05 -30.69
CA LYS A 9 9.54 -13.14 -31.72
C LYS A 9 10.24 -13.49 -33.02
N ASP A 10 9.45 -13.73 -34.07
CA ASP A 10 9.95 -14.10 -35.41
C ASP A 10 10.88 -15.33 -35.40
N GLY A 11 10.59 -16.31 -34.54
CA GLY A 11 11.35 -17.58 -34.45
C GLY A 11 12.70 -17.48 -33.74
N LYS A 12 13.06 -16.32 -33.17
CA LYS A 12 14.29 -16.13 -32.38
C LYS A 12 13.96 -15.87 -30.92
N PRO A 13 14.67 -16.50 -29.96
CA PRO A 13 14.57 -16.13 -28.56
C PRO A 13 15.15 -14.73 -28.39
N PHE A 14 14.38 -13.85 -27.76
CA PHE A 14 14.84 -12.52 -27.34
C PHE A 14 14.50 -12.31 -25.87
N GLU A 15 15.38 -11.61 -25.14
CA GLU A 15 15.07 -11.18 -23.79
C GLU A 15 14.02 -10.08 -23.85
N LEU A 16 12.88 -10.31 -23.19
CA LEU A 16 11.75 -9.38 -23.25
C LEU A 16 12.08 -8.04 -22.59
N PHE A 17 12.98 -8.05 -21.60
CA PHE A 17 13.34 -6.89 -20.82
C PHE A 17 14.83 -6.59 -20.96
N THR A 18 15.18 -5.31 -21.00
CA THR A 18 16.56 -4.82 -20.99
C THR A 18 17.19 -5.03 -19.61
N ALA A 19 18.52 -4.94 -19.53
CA ALA A 19 19.23 -5.03 -18.26
C ALA A 19 18.77 -3.98 -17.24
N GLU A 20 18.44 -2.77 -17.71
CA GLU A 20 17.94 -1.66 -16.89
C GLU A 20 16.55 -1.98 -16.32
N GLU A 21 15.62 -2.44 -17.16
CA GLU A 21 14.28 -2.86 -16.73
C GLU A 21 14.34 -4.00 -15.69
N VAL A 22 15.25 -4.96 -15.90
CA VAL A 22 15.46 -6.08 -14.95
C VAL A 22 15.97 -5.59 -13.60
N ILE A 23 16.86 -4.58 -13.57
CA ILE A 23 17.32 -3.95 -12.33
C ILE A 23 16.15 -3.24 -11.65
N HIS A 24 15.37 -2.46 -12.38
CA HIS A 24 14.21 -1.79 -11.81
C HIS A 24 13.19 -2.77 -11.22
N PHE A 25 12.87 -3.86 -11.91
CA PHE A 25 11.98 -4.90 -11.37
C PHE A 25 12.52 -5.57 -10.10
N ARG A 26 13.84 -5.73 -9.99
CA ARG A 26 14.45 -6.23 -8.75
C ARG A 26 14.23 -5.25 -7.61
N ASP A 27 14.39 -3.95 -7.86
CA ASP A 27 14.20 -2.90 -6.85
C ASP A 27 12.72 -2.82 -6.43
N VAL A 28 11.78 -2.88 -7.39
CA VAL A 28 10.33 -2.96 -7.14
C VAL A 28 9.97 -4.19 -6.30
N LYS A 29 10.52 -5.37 -6.62
CA LYS A 29 10.31 -6.57 -5.80
C LYS A 29 10.79 -6.38 -4.36
N GLY A 30 11.93 -5.73 -4.18
CA GLY A 30 12.45 -5.41 -2.85
C GLY A 30 11.49 -4.52 -2.06
N LEU A 31 10.95 -3.49 -2.72
CA LEU A 31 9.95 -2.59 -2.14
C LEU A 31 8.66 -3.31 -1.75
N ILE A 32 8.13 -4.18 -2.61
CA ILE A 32 6.92 -4.99 -2.31
C ILE A 32 7.17 -5.93 -1.12
N TRP A 33 8.34 -6.56 -1.06
CA TRP A 33 8.70 -7.40 0.08
C TRP A 33 8.78 -6.59 1.38
N LEU A 34 9.38 -5.40 1.33
CA LEU A 34 9.44 -4.50 2.48
C LEU A 34 8.03 -4.16 2.98
N ASP A 35 7.10 -3.83 2.08
CA ASP A 35 5.70 -3.58 2.41
C ASP A 35 5.05 -4.79 3.10
N TYR A 36 5.23 -6.01 2.57
CA TYR A 36 4.72 -7.23 3.20
C TYR A 36 5.31 -7.47 4.60
N TRP A 37 6.59 -7.22 4.81
CA TRP A 37 7.21 -7.35 6.14
C TRP A 37 6.68 -6.32 7.12
N LEU A 38 6.48 -5.08 6.69
CA LEU A 38 5.89 -4.02 7.51
C LEU A 38 4.43 -4.32 7.86
N LEU A 39 3.64 -4.77 6.88
CA LEU A 39 2.26 -5.19 7.08
C LEU A 39 2.19 -6.35 8.08
N LEU A 40 3.03 -7.38 7.92
CA LEU A 40 3.06 -8.53 8.82
C LEU A 40 3.45 -8.10 10.24
N GLY A 41 4.50 -7.28 10.39
CA GLY A 41 4.97 -6.80 11.68
C GLY A 41 3.94 -5.95 12.41
N THR A 42 3.31 -5.01 11.71
CA THR A 42 2.24 -4.16 12.27
C THR A 42 0.98 -4.95 12.59
N LEU A 43 0.61 -5.94 11.77
CA LEU A 43 -0.50 -6.84 12.04
C LEU A 43 -0.28 -7.70 13.29
N ILE A 44 0.90 -8.32 13.43
CA ILE A 44 1.26 -9.10 14.62
C ILE A 44 1.21 -8.22 15.86
N TYR A 45 1.79 -7.01 15.80
CA TYR A 45 1.73 -6.05 16.91
C TYR A 45 0.30 -5.69 17.28
N ALA A 46 -0.55 -5.35 16.29
CA ALA A 46 -1.94 -4.98 16.52
C ALA A 46 -2.75 -6.13 17.13
N LEU A 47 -2.57 -7.37 16.64
CA LEU A 47 -3.22 -8.56 17.18
C LEU A 47 -2.75 -8.90 18.58
N ALA A 48 -1.45 -8.80 18.86
CA ALA A 48 -0.90 -9.01 20.20
C ALA A 48 -1.43 -7.95 21.19
N TYR A 49 -1.43 -6.69 20.79
CA TYR A 49 -1.96 -5.59 21.61
C TYR A 49 -3.46 -5.76 21.88
N ALA A 50 -4.24 -6.13 20.87
CA ALA A 50 -5.66 -6.43 21.00
C ALA A 50 -5.88 -7.65 21.91
N GLY A 51 -5.14 -8.73 21.70
CA GLY A 51 -5.21 -9.96 22.49
C GLY A 51 -4.95 -9.72 23.97
N VAL A 52 -3.87 -9.00 24.32
CA VAL A 52 -3.55 -8.63 25.71
C VAL A 52 -4.65 -7.73 26.30
N SER A 53 -5.13 -6.75 25.54
CA SER A 53 -6.19 -5.83 25.98
C SER A 53 -7.52 -6.54 26.24
N LEU A 54 -7.85 -7.55 25.44
CA LEU A 54 -9.05 -8.38 25.59
C LEU A 54 -8.91 -9.38 26.75
N PHE A 55 -7.74 -10.02 26.88
CA PHE A 55 -7.47 -11.02 27.93
C PHE A 55 -7.52 -10.42 29.35
N TRP A 56 -7.06 -9.18 29.53
CA TRP A 56 -7.06 -8.55 30.85
C TRP A 56 -8.44 -8.08 31.34
N GLN A 57 -9.52 -8.24 30.54
CA GLN A 57 -10.94 -8.02 30.85
C GLN A 57 -11.33 -6.73 31.61
N ARG A 58 -10.46 -5.72 31.75
CA ARG A 58 -10.87 -4.44 32.34
C ARG A 58 -11.49 -3.55 31.28
N ARG A 59 -12.70 -3.03 31.56
CA ARG A 59 -13.43 -2.05 30.74
C ARG A 59 -12.56 -0.86 30.26
N ARG A 60 -11.55 -0.48 31.05
CA ARG A 60 -10.56 0.55 30.70
C ARG A 60 -9.69 0.21 29.48
N TYR A 61 -9.28 -1.06 29.30
CA TYR A 61 -8.46 -1.49 28.17
C TYR A 61 -9.27 -1.58 26.87
N TRP A 62 -10.53 -2.00 26.96
CA TRP A 62 -11.46 -2.00 25.83
C TRP A 62 -11.75 -0.57 25.34
N HIS A 63 -11.92 0.38 26.26
CA HIS A 63 -12.08 1.79 25.92
C HIS A 63 -10.83 2.37 25.24
N ARG A 64 -9.62 2.02 25.74
CA ARG A 64 -8.36 2.43 25.11
C ARG A 64 -8.18 1.83 23.70
N LEU A 65 -8.50 0.55 23.54
CA LEU A 65 -8.46 -0.12 22.23
C LEU A 65 -9.39 0.58 21.24
N ALA A 66 -10.64 0.85 21.63
CA ALA A 66 -11.61 1.51 20.77
C ALA A 66 -11.20 2.94 20.39
N TRP A 67 -10.61 3.71 21.33
CA TRP A 67 -10.00 5.00 20.99
C TRP A 67 -8.81 4.87 20.04
N GLY A 68 -7.97 3.85 20.22
CA GLY A 68 -6.87 3.56 19.30
C GLY A 68 -7.36 3.27 17.89
N VAL A 69 -8.42 2.46 17.75
CA VAL A 69 -9.03 2.13 16.46
C VAL A 69 -9.64 3.37 15.80
N VAL A 70 -10.38 4.20 16.55
CA VAL A 70 -10.97 5.45 16.03
C VAL A 70 -9.90 6.46 15.62
N GLY A 71 -8.86 6.62 16.45
CA GLY A 71 -7.73 7.50 16.18
C GLY A 71 -6.96 7.07 14.94
N GLY A 72 -6.60 5.78 14.86
CA GLY A 72 -5.94 5.19 13.69
C GLY A 72 -6.78 5.35 12.42
N SER A 73 -8.07 5.03 12.48
CA SER A 73 -8.98 5.19 11.34
C SER A 73 -9.08 6.65 10.88
N SER A 74 -9.13 7.60 11.82
CA SER A 74 -9.15 9.03 11.50
C SER A 74 -7.87 9.48 10.80
N ILE A 75 -6.70 9.05 11.29
CA ILE A 75 -5.40 9.35 10.66
C ILE A 75 -5.34 8.76 9.25
N THR A 76 -5.74 7.49 9.10
CA THR A 76 -5.79 6.83 7.78
C THR A 76 -6.68 7.58 6.81
N LEU A 77 -7.87 8.02 7.25
CA LEU A 77 -8.77 8.80 6.39
C LEU A 77 -8.17 10.14 5.97
N ILE A 78 -7.50 10.85 6.87
CA ILE A 78 -6.80 12.11 6.54
C ILE A 78 -5.70 11.87 5.50
N LEU A 79 -4.89 10.83 5.69
CA LEU A 79 -3.84 10.46 4.73
C LEU A 79 -4.43 10.04 3.37
N MET A 80 -5.50 9.26 3.37
CA MET A 80 -6.18 8.84 2.14
C MET A 80 -6.87 10.01 1.43
N LEU A 81 -7.36 11.02 2.16
CA LEU A 81 -7.87 12.24 1.55
C LEU A 81 -6.75 13.01 0.84
N ALA A 82 -5.57 13.14 1.46
CA ALA A 82 -4.42 13.78 0.84
C ALA A 82 -3.92 13.01 -0.40
N LEU A 83 -3.67 11.70 -0.25
CA LEU A 83 -3.19 10.85 -1.35
C LEU A 83 -4.24 10.68 -2.45
N GLY A 84 -5.50 10.47 -2.08
CA GLY A 84 -6.63 10.35 -3.00
C GLY A 84 -6.84 11.62 -3.83
N SER A 85 -6.68 12.81 -3.21
CA SER A 85 -6.69 14.07 -3.95
C SER A 85 -5.55 14.14 -4.96
N GLY A 86 -4.34 13.72 -4.58
CA GLY A 86 -3.20 13.65 -5.48
C GLY A 86 -3.43 12.69 -6.66
N ILE A 87 -4.02 11.52 -6.39
CA ILE A 87 -4.41 10.55 -7.43
C ILE A 87 -5.38 11.20 -8.41
N LEU A 88 -6.44 11.88 -7.94
CA LEU A 88 -7.48 12.41 -8.81
C LEU A 88 -7.08 13.69 -9.58
N LEU A 89 -6.25 14.55 -8.97
CA LEU A 89 -5.94 15.88 -9.51
C LEU A 89 -4.61 15.94 -10.27
N GLY A 90 -3.68 15.02 -10.00
CA GLY A 90 -2.32 15.10 -10.52
C GLY A 90 -1.55 13.79 -10.39
N PHE A 91 -2.12 12.70 -10.94
CA PHE A 91 -1.53 11.38 -10.84
C PHE A 91 -0.09 11.32 -11.37
N ASP A 92 0.20 11.94 -12.52
CA ASP A 92 1.53 11.91 -13.12
C ASP A 92 2.60 12.50 -12.20
N GLN A 93 2.29 13.63 -11.54
CA GLN A 93 3.19 14.26 -10.59
C GLN A 93 3.39 13.40 -9.34
N LEU A 94 2.32 12.78 -8.84
CA LEU A 94 2.38 11.87 -7.69
C LEU A 94 3.20 10.62 -8.03
N PHE A 95 3.01 10.07 -9.23
CA PHE A 95 3.73 8.91 -9.74
C PHE A 95 5.22 9.24 -9.89
N LEU A 96 5.57 10.41 -10.45
CA LEU A 96 6.95 10.87 -10.53
C LEU A 96 7.59 11.03 -9.15
N GLN A 97 6.92 11.71 -8.22
CA GLN A 97 7.42 11.91 -6.86
C GLN A 97 7.63 10.58 -6.13
N PHE A 98 6.71 9.63 -6.29
CA PHE A 98 6.87 8.27 -5.77
C PHE A 98 8.15 7.62 -6.26
N HIS A 99 8.43 7.70 -7.57
CA HIS A 99 9.63 7.09 -8.15
C HIS A 99 10.92 7.75 -7.65
N LEU A 100 10.94 9.09 -7.59
CA LEU A 100 12.10 9.83 -7.09
C LEU A 100 12.38 9.61 -5.59
N LEU A 101 11.35 9.31 -4.79
CA LEU A 101 11.52 9.04 -3.37
C LEU A 101 11.97 7.62 -3.07
N LEU A 102 11.54 6.64 -3.89
CA LEU A 102 11.73 5.21 -3.59
C LEU A 102 12.84 4.57 -4.41
N PHE A 103 13.24 5.17 -5.54
CA PHE A 103 14.32 4.68 -6.38
C PHE A 103 15.43 5.72 -6.46
N SER A 104 16.68 5.25 -6.33
CA SER A 104 17.88 6.08 -6.41
C SER A 104 18.48 6.17 -7.82
N ASN A 105 17.87 5.50 -8.80
CA ASN A 105 18.33 5.42 -10.19
C ASN A 105 17.23 5.84 -11.16
N GLU A 106 17.56 6.00 -12.44
CA GLU A 106 16.63 6.40 -13.51
C GLU A 106 16.03 5.21 -14.27
N PHE A 107 16.31 3.96 -13.86
CA PHE A 107 15.88 2.77 -14.60
C PHE A 107 14.36 2.54 -14.55
N TRP A 108 13.65 3.23 -13.67
CA TRP A 108 12.18 3.25 -13.66
C TRP A 108 11.58 3.88 -14.92
N SER A 109 12.34 4.72 -15.63
CA SER A 109 11.95 5.30 -16.92
C SER A 109 12.71 4.67 -18.11
N ALA A 110 13.32 3.50 -17.94
CA ALA A 110 14.02 2.82 -19.01
C ALA A 110 13.07 2.54 -20.19
N GLU A 111 13.52 2.84 -21.40
CA GLU A 111 12.76 2.55 -22.61
C GLU A 111 12.71 1.04 -22.86
N GLY A 112 11.51 0.49 -23.05
CA GLY A 112 11.34 -0.93 -23.33
C GLY A 112 9.92 -1.45 -23.13
N TYR A 113 9.79 -2.77 -23.02
CA TYR A 113 8.50 -3.44 -22.90
C TYR A 113 7.84 -3.23 -21.53
N MET A 114 8.59 -2.84 -20.50
CA MET A 114 8.07 -2.52 -19.17
C MET A 114 6.99 -1.45 -19.25
N LEU A 115 7.27 -0.32 -19.91
CA LEU A 115 6.32 0.79 -20.03
C LEU A 115 5.11 0.44 -20.91
N LEU A 116 5.27 -0.50 -21.85
CA LEU A 116 4.19 -1.00 -22.70
C LEU A 116 3.26 -1.95 -21.94
N LEU A 117 3.81 -2.81 -21.09
CA LEU A 117 3.06 -3.78 -20.30
C LEU A 117 2.42 -3.14 -19.06
N PHE A 118 3.14 -2.23 -18.40
CA PHE A 118 2.72 -1.54 -17.19
C PHE A 118 2.48 -0.05 -17.48
N ARG A 119 1.41 0.23 -18.22
CA ARG A 119 1.05 1.60 -18.60
C ARG A 119 0.62 2.43 -17.38
N PRO A 120 0.79 3.76 -17.41
CA PRO A 120 0.37 4.64 -16.32
C PRO A 120 -1.09 4.44 -15.85
N ASP A 121 -2.00 4.20 -16.79
CA ASP A 121 -3.42 3.96 -16.50
C ASP A 121 -3.64 2.75 -15.57
N PHE A 122 -2.83 1.69 -15.73
CA PHE A 122 -2.89 0.52 -14.86
C PHE A 122 -2.56 0.91 -13.41
N PHE A 123 -1.52 1.71 -13.21
CA PHE A 123 -1.14 2.17 -11.88
C PHE A 123 -2.14 3.18 -11.30
N TYR A 124 -2.74 4.01 -12.13
CA TYR A 124 -3.81 4.92 -11.72
C TYR A 124 -5.03 4.16 -11.19
N ASP A 125 -5.48 3.15 -11.92
CA ASP A 125 -6.59 2.29 -11.52
C ASP A 125 -6.26 1.47 -10.27
N ALA A 126 -5.04 0.92 -10.20
CA ALA A 126 -4.58 0.21 -9.00
C ALA A 126 -4.52 1.13 -7.77
N ALA A 127 -3.99 2.35 -7.91
CA ALA A 127 -3.91 3.32 -6.82
C ALA A 127 -5.30 3.73 -6.31
N LYS A 128 -6.25 4.01 -7.22
CA LYS A 128 -7.64 4.30 -6.85
C LYS A 128 -8.30 3.12 -6.13
N PHE A 129 -8.09 1.90 -6.63
CA PHE A 129 -8.65 0.70 -6.03
C PHE A 129 -8.14 0.47 -4.60
N CYS A 130 -6.82 0.54 -4.41
CA CYS A 130 -6.19 0.41 -3.10
C CYS A 130 -6.63 1.52 -2.15
N ALA A 131 -6.68 2.77 -2.60
CA ALA A 131 -7.17 3.89 -1.79
C ALA A 131 -8.64 3.67 -1.37
N GLY A 132 -9.50 3.22 -2.29
CA GLY A 132 -10.90 2.93 -2.01
C GLY A 132 -11.09 1.84 -0.95
N ILE A 133 -10.35 0.74 -1.06
CA ILE A 133 -10.38 -0.34 -0.06
C ILE A 133 -9.92 0.18 1.30
N THR A 134 -8.80 0.91 1.35
CA THR A 134 -8.25 1.46 2.60
C THR A 134 -9.23 2.41 3.28
N VAL A 135 -9.87 3.31 2.51
CA VAL A 135 -10.92 4.20 3.02
C VAL A 135 -12.11 3.40 3.56
N GLY A 136 -12.58 2.41 2.82
CA GLY A 136 -13.71 1.56 3.24
C GLY A 136 -13.41 0.83 4.57
N LEU A 137 -12.23 0.23 4.68
CA LEU A 137 -11.79 -0.44 5.91
C LEU A 137 -11.68 0.52 7.09
N ALA A 138 -11.10 1.71 6.88
CA ALA A 138 -10.98 2.73 7.92
C ALA A 138 -12.36 3.22 8.41
N ILE A 139 -13.33 3.41 7.51
CA ILE A 139 -14.71 3.78 7.89
C ILE A 139 -15.35 2.68 8.72
N ILE A 140 -15.21 1.42 8.33
CA ILE A 140 -15.79 0.28 9.05
C ILE A 140 -15.17 0.18 10.46
N LEU A 141 -13.84 0.17 10.56
CA LEU A 141 -13.13 0.05 11.83
C LEU A 141 -13.41 1.24 12.75
N GLY A 142 -13.33 2.46 12.23
CA GLY A 142 -13.64 3.68 12.97
C GLY A 142 -15.09 3.74 13.42
N GLY A 143 -16.03 3.31 12.57
CA GLY A 143 -17.45 3.24 12.89
C GLY A 143 -17.75 2.23 14.01
N VAL A 144 -17.15 1.04 13.96
CA VAL A 144 -17.28 0.02 15.02
C VAL A 144 -16.69 0.52 16.34
N GLY A 145 -15.48 1.08 16.31
CA GLY A 145 -14.83 1.65 17.49
C GLY A 145 -15.63 2.80 18.11
N GLY A 146 -16.08 3.75 17.28
CA GLY A 146 -16.88 4.89 17.71
C GLY A 146 -18.25 4.47 18.26
N GLY A 147 -18.90 3.50 17.62
CA GLY A 147 -20.16 2.91 18.08
C GLY A 147 -20.02 2.25 19.46
N TYR A 148 -18.94 1.50 19.68
CA TYR A 148 -18.64 0.92 21.00
C TYR A 148 -18.41 2.00 22.07
N LEU A 149 -17.64 3.04 21.76
CA LEU A 149 -17.39 4.15 22.70
C LEU A 149 -18.68 4.88 23.08
N LYS A 150 -19.57 5.13 22.11
CA LYS A 150 -20.87 5.76 22.35
C LYS A 150 -21.77 4.89 23.24
N ARG A 151 -21.83 3.58 23.00
CA ARG A 151 -22.62 2.64 23.81
C ARG A 151 -22.07 2.45 25.22
N SER A 152 -20.76 2.54 25.42
CA SER A 152 -20.13 2.37 26.74
C SER A 152 -20.24 3.61 27.64
N LYS A 153 -20.57 4.78 27.05
CA LYS A 153 -20.78 6.05 27.75
C LYS A 153 -22.23 6.26 28.21
N ASN A 154 -23.19 5.62 27.53
CA ASN A 154 -24.59 5.51 27.97
C ASN A 154 -24.76 4.36 28.96
#